data_AF-A0A969R0L1-F1
#
_entry.id   AF-A0A969R0L1-F1
#
_cell.length_a   1.000
_cell.length_b   1.000
_cell.length_c   1.000
_cell.angle_alpha   90.00
_cell.angle_beta   90.00
_cell.angle_gamma   90.00
#
_symmetry.space_group_name_H-M   'P 1'
#
loop_
_entity.id
_entity.type
_entity.pdbx_description
1 polymer ?
#
loop_
_entity_poly.entity_id
_entity_poly.type
_entity_poly.pdbx_seq_one_letter_code
_entity_poly.pdbx_strand_id
1 'polypeptide(L)'
;MAISAMRFIGLLRTRSGAWKIRRKLKEACKDLDRQLASVRALAVADSESHSPRPADFASSGRDSSRVFEKIRRLTMTFFARVAIARKALGLAGKEGTDPDQRYRALLVEHFGVMSSKGLTTQADQDKLIGIFKQMGWREFTRDPDDPTWTGDKSKLGKKITALKYDLKVNWVYIHAIAKRMANVDRVQFATLDTLHSIVAALEFEKRKRRSWNAPA
;
A
#
# COMPACT_ATOMS: atom_id res chain seq x y z
N MET A 1 9.02 -36.85 33.63
CA MET A 1 8.71 -36.72 32.19
C MET A 1 9.54 -35.61 31.54
N ALA A 2 10.86 -35.80 31.39
CA ALA A 2 11.74 -34.82 30.74
C ALA A 2 12.96 -35.45 30.04
N ILE A 3 12.90 -36.75 29.72
CA ILE A 3 14.02 -37.47 29.08
C ILE A 3 13.67 -37.91 27.64
N SER A 4 12.41 -37.76 27.21
CA SER A 4 11.97 -38.23 25.89
C SER A 4 12.13 -37.22 24.74
N ALA A 5 12.43 -35.95 25.02
CA ALA A 5 12.52 -34.90 23.99
C ALA A 5 13.92 -34.77 23.35
N MET A 6 14.97 -35.29 24.01
CA MET A 6 16.35 -35.17 23.50
C MET A 6 16.76 -36.24 22.49
N ARG A 7 15.95 -37.27 22.25
CA ARG A 7 16.23 -38.30 21.23
C ARG A 7 15.77 -37.94 19.81
N PHE A 8 14.99 -36.88 19.63
CA PHE A 8 14.52 -36.48 18.29
C PHE A 8 15.54 -35.62 17.52
N ILE A 9 16.45 -34.94 18.22
CA ILE A 9 17.45 -34.04 17.61
C ILE A 9 18.70 -34.83 17.14
N GLY A 10 18.93 -36.03 17.68
CA GLY A 10 20.06 -36.89 17.30
C GLY A 10 19.92 -37.60 15.94
N LEU A 11 18.73 -37.64 15.33
CA LEU A 11 18.46 -38.42 14.11
C LEU A 11 18.45 -37.59 12.81
N LEU A 12 18.94 -36.34 12.83
CA LEU A 12 19.04 -35.49 11.64
C LEU A 12 20.47 -35.41 11.06
N ARG A 13 21.41 -36.19 11.59
CA ARG A 13 22.81 -36.20 11.15
C ARG A 13 23.19 -37.38 10.25
N THR A 14 22.23 -38.04 9.61
CA THR A 14 22.51 -39.03 8.56
C THR A 14 21.92 -38.59 7.23
N ARG A 15 22.77 -38.50 6.20
CA ARG A 15 22.41 -38.15 4.81
C ARG A 15 21.24 -38.99 4.24
N SER A 16 20.99 -40.18 4.81
CA SER A 16 19.94 -41.12 4.40
C SER A 16 18.52 -40.69 4.84
N GLY A 17 18.37 -40.05 6.00
CA GLY A 17 17.06 -39.60 6.51
C GLY A 17 16.47 -38.42 5.73
N ALA A 18 17.33 -37.45 5.37
CA ALA A 18 16.93 -36.26 4.61
C ALA A 18 16.40 -36.59 3.21
N TRP A 19 16.92 -37.65 2.56
CA TRP A 19 16.44 -38.10 1.25
C TRP A 19 15.04 -38.72 1.34
N LYS A 20 14.77 -39.52 2.38
CA LYS A 20 13.43 -40.11 2.61
C LYS A 20 12.38 -39.03 2.89
N ILE A 21 12.74 -37.99 3.65
CA ILE A 21 11.85 -36.85 3.94
C ILE A 21 11.57 -36.05 2.66
N ARG A 22 12.60 -35.72 1.86
CA ARG A 22 12.42 -35.03 0.57
C ARG A 22 11.55 -35.82 -0.41
N ARG A 23 11.69 -37.15 -0.44
CA ARG A 23 10.87 -38.02 -1.29
C ARG A 23 9.40 -38.01 -0.85
N LYS A 24 9.14 -38.17 0.45
CA LYS A 24 7.77 -38.07 1.01
C LYS A 24 7.12 -36.71 0.74
N LEU A 25 7.87 -35.61 0.84
CA LEU A 25 7.39 -34.26 0.48
C LEU A 25 7.06 -34.14 -1.01
N LYS A 26 7.87 -34.75 -1.88
CA LYS A 26 7.64 -34.73 -3.33
C LYS A 26 6.42 -35.57 -3.73
N GLU A 27 6.17 -36.69 -3.05
CA GLU A 27 4.95 -37.49 -3.18
C GLU A 27 3.72 -36.68 -2.72
N ALA A 28 3.79 -36.04 -1.55
CA ALA A 28 2.68 -35.24 -1.01
C ALA A 28 2.31 -34.03 -1.89
N CYS A 29 3.31 -33.36 -2.51
CA CYS A 29 3.03 -32.29 -3.48
C CYS A 29 2.29 -32.80 -4.72
N LYS A 30 2.63 -34.00 -5.23
CA LYS A 30 1.92 -34.57 -6.39
C LYS A 30 0.47 -34.91 -6.08
N ASP A 31 0.18 -35.34 -4.85
CA ASP A 31 -1.19 -35.64 -4.44
C ASP A 31 -2.02 -34.36 -4.24
N LEU A 32 -1.42 -33.27 -3.74
CA LEU A 32 -2.05 -31.95 -3.70
C LEU A 32 -2.36 -31.40 -5.10
N ASP A 33 -1.44 -31.56 -6.05
CA ASP A 33 -1.66 -31.13 -7.45
C ASP A 33 -2.80 -31.94 -8.11
N ARG A 34 -2.93 -33.24 -7.81
CA ARG A 34 -4.07 -34.06 -8.26
C ARG A 34 -5.39 -33.60 -7.64
N GLN A 35 -5.39 -33.27 -6.34
CA GLN A 35 -6.57 -32.74 -5.65
C GLN A 35 -6.99 -31.38 -6.21
N LEU A 36 -6.04 -30.51 -6.54
CA LEU A 36 -6.32 -29.22 -7.17
C LEU A 36 -6.84 -29.38 -8.62
N ALA A 37 -6.34 -30.38 -9.35
CA ALA A 37 -6.84 -30.71 -10.69
C ALA A 37 -8.28 -31.24 -10.66
N SER A 38 -8.65 -32.08 -9.68
CA SER A 38 -10.03 -32.55 -9.53
C SER A 38 -11.00 -31.45 -9.11
N VAL A 39 -10.57 -30.52 -8.25
CA VAL A 39 -11.39 -29.35 -7.87
C VAL A 39 -11.57 -28.40 -9.05
N ARG A 40 -10.53 -28.20 -9.87
CA ARG A 40 -10.65 -27.42 -11.12
C ARG A 40 -11.59 -28.07 -12.13
N ALA A 41 -11.58 -29.39 -12.25
CA ALA A 41 -12.50 -30.11 -13.14
C ALA A 41 -13.96 -29.97 -12.69
N LEU A 42 -14.23 -30.02 -11.38
CA LEU A 42 -15.55 -29.75 -10.81
C LEU A 42 -15.99 -28.29 -11.01
N ALA A 43 -15.07 -27.32 -10.88
CA ALA A 43 -15.38 -25.91 -11.09
C ALA A 43 -15.69 -25.53 -12.55
N VAL A 44 -15.25 -26.34 -13.53
CA VAL A 44 -15.59 -26.14 -14.95
C VAL A 44 -17.00 -26.66 -15.28
N ALA A 45 -17.46 -27.72 -14.59
CA ALA A 45 -18.78 -28.32 -14.84
C ALA A 45 -19.96 -27.44 -14.37
N ASP A 46 -19.76 -26.55 -13.39
CA ASP A 46 -20.81 -25.61 -12.91
C ASP A 46 -20.94 -24.34 -13.77
N SER A 47 -20.09 -24.15 -14.79
CA SER A 47 -20.05 -22.92 -15.59
C SER A 47 -20.88 -22.95 -16.88
N GLU A 48 -21.52 -24.08 -17.24
CA GLU A 48 -22.18 -24.24 -18.55
C GLU A 48 -23.70 -23.99 -18.58
N SER A 49 -24.37 -23.67 -17.46
CA SER A 49 -25.84 -23.52 -17.42
C SER A 49 -26.37 -22.09 -17.22
N HIS A 50 -25.52 -21.06 -17.20
CA HIS A 50 -26.00 -19.67 -17.15
C HIS A 50 -25.10 -18.72 -17.94
N SER A 51 -25.17 -18.81 -19.26
CA SER A 51 -24.57 -17.82 -20.16
C SER A 51 -25.58 -16.70 -20.43
N PRO A 52 -25.37 -15.45 -19.94
CA PRO A 52 -26.22 -14.33 -20.29
C PRO A 52 -26.03 -13.98 -21.76
N ARG A 53 -27.13 -13.67 -22.46
CA ARG A 53 -27.06 -13.23 -23.86
C ARG A 53 -26.23 -11.95 -23.98
N PRO A 54 -25.43 -11.78 -25.05
CA PRO A 54 -24.50 -10.65 -25.21
C PRO A 54 -25.17 -9.27 -25.40
N ALA A 55 -26.51 -9.18 -25.34
CA ALA A 55 -27.25 -7.92 -25.45
C ALA A 55 -27.49 -7.22 -24.09
N ASP A 56 -27.29 -7.91 -22.96
CA ASP A 56 -27.68 -7.38 -21.64
C ASP A 56 -26.52 -6.67 -20.90
N PHE A 57 -25.30 -6.66 -21.46
CA PHE A 57 -24.10 -6.05 -20.85
C PHE A 57 -23.86 -4.58 -21.24
N ALA A 58 -24.81 -3.93 -21.91
CA ALA A 58 -24.64 -2.56 -22.41
C ALA A 58 -25.01 -1.42 -21.43
N SER A 59 -25.42 -1.69 -20.17
CA SER A 59 -25.88 -0.59 -19.28
C SER A 59 -25.35 -0.54 -17.84
N SER A 60 -24.36 -1.34 -17.45
CA SER A 60 -23.81 -1.28 -16.07
C SER A 60 -22.29 -1.12 -15.98
N GLY A 61 -21.67 -0.62 -17.05
CA GLY A 61 -20.32 -0.06 -17.01
C GLY A 61 -20.27 1.21 -16.17
N ARG A 62 -20.33 1.07 -14.84
CA ARG A 62 -19.84 2.09 -13.92
C ARG A 62 -18.35 2.23 -14.17
N ASP A 63 -18.06 3.13 -15.10
CA ASP A 63 -16.76 3.64 -15.51
C ASP A 63 -15.92 3.98 -14.28
N SER A 64 -15.20 2.97 -13.80
CA SER A 64 -14.32 3.05 -12.64
C SER A 64 -13.19 4.05 -12.91
N SER A 65 -12.80 4.22 -14.17
CA SER A 65 -11.89 5.25 -14.66
C SER A 65 -12.40 6.67 -14.38
N ARG A 66 -13.69 6.98 -14.59
CA ARG A 66 -14.28 8.28 -14.21
C ARG A 66 -14.36 8.48 -12.70
N VAL A 67 -14.62 7.44 -11.92
CA VAL A 67 -14.64 7.51 -10.45
C VAL A 67 -13.23 7.78 -9.91
N PHE A 68 -12.23 7.04 -10.41
CA PHE A 68 -10.83 7.25 -10.05
C PHE A 68 -10.32 8.63 -10.47
N GLU A 69 -10.74 9.14 -11.63
CA GLU A 69 -10.35 10.46 -12.12
C GLU A 69 -11.11 11.61 -11.40
N LYS A 70 -12.35 11.37 -10.97
CA LYS A 70 -13.12 12.28 -10.09
C LYS A 70 -12.53 12.33 -8.68
N ILE A 71 -12.02 11.21 -8.16
CA ILE A 71 -11.24 11.13 -6.91
C ILE A 71 -9.89 11.85 -7.07
N ARG A 72 -9.29 11.82 -8.27
CA ARG A 72 -7.98 12.42 -8.57
C ARG A 72 -8.00 13.93 -8.83
N ARG A 73 -9.11 14.48 -9.33
CA ARG A 73 -9.31 15.92 -9.59
C ARG A 73 -9.86 16.72 -8.42
N LEU A 74 -10.38 16.05 -7.40
CA LEU A 74 -10.80 16.70 -6.18
C LEU A 74 -9.57 17.04 -5.34
N THR A 75 -9.15 18.31 -5.37
CA THR A 75 -8.63 19.00 -4.18
C THR A 75 -9.31 18.39 -2.95
N MET A 76 -8.55 17.82 -2.01
CA MET A 76 -9.07 17.01 -0.88
C MET A 76 -10.40 17.56 -0.35
N THR A 77 -11.53 17.02 -0.83
CA THR A 77 -12.84 17.54 -0.46
C THR A 77 -13.02 17.35 1.03
N PHE A 78 -13.78 18.24 1.67
CA PHE A 78 -14.10 18.12 3.09
C PHE A 78 -14.50 16.67 3.46
N PHE A 79 -15.39 16.05 2.68
CA PHE A 79 -15.81 14.67 2.89
C PHE A 79 -14.68 13.64 2.75
N ALA A 80 -13.74 13.83 1.82
CA ALA A 80 -12.59 12.94 1.68
C ALA A 80 -11.65 13.05 2.90
N ARG A 81 -11.38 14.27 3.36
CA ARG A 81 -10.58 14.54 4.58
C ARG A 81 -11.21 13.88 5.80
N VAL A 82 -12.51 14.06 5.97
CA VAL A 82 -13.31 13.45 7.04
C VAL A 82 -13.26 11.91 6.98
N ALA A 83 -13.43 11.32 5.79
CA ALA A 83 -13.37 9.87 5.62
C ALA A 83 -11.99 9.29 5.98
N ILE A 84 -10.91 9.95 5.57
CA ILE A 84 -9.53 9.59 5.90
C ILE A 84 -9.29 9.74 7.42
N ALA A 85 -9.71 10.88 8.00
CA ALA A 85 -9.56 11.15 9.42
C ALA A 85 -10.27 10.09 10.29
N ARG A 86 -11.52 9.77 9.96
CA ARG A 86 -12.31 8.73 10.64
C ARG A 86 -11.59 7.38 10.63
N LYS A 87 -11.01 7.00 9.48
CA LYS A 87 -10.26 5.73 9.34
C LYS A 87 -8.94 5.76 10.12
N ALA A 88 -8.21 6.88 10.06
CA ALA A 88 -6.92 7.04 10.75
C ALA A 88 -7.08 7.03 12.29
N LEU A 89 -8.15 7.63 12.80
CA LEU A 89 -8.46 7.68 14.23
C LEU A 89 -9.17 6.44 14.76
N GLY A 90 -9.47 5.45 13.90
CA GLY A 90 -10.21 4.24 14.29
C GLY A 90 -11.63 4.53 14.78
N LEU A 91 -12.23 5.64 14.32
CA LEU A 91 -13.61 6.02 14.63
C LEU A 91 -14.62 5.27 13.76
N ALA A 92 -14.18 4.74 12.62
CA ALA A 92 -14.93 3.75 11.86
C ALA A 92 -14.87 2.42 12.62
N GLY A 93 -16.03 1.92 13.03
CA GLY A 93 -16.14 0.64 13.73
C GLY A 93 -15.58 -0.50 12.88
N LYS A 94 -14.97 -1.49 13.55
CA LYS A 94 -14.66 -2.78 12.93
C LYS A 94 -15.97 -3.58 12.80
N GLU A 95 -16.04 -4.45 11.79
CA GLU A 95 -17.20 -5.32 11.53
C GLU A 95 -17.76 -5.93 12.84
N GLY A 96 -19.07 -5.78 13.06
CA GLY A 96 -19.80 -6.37 14.20
C GLY A 96 -20.43 -5.40 15.21
N THR A 97 -20.21 -4.09 15.10
CA THR A 97 -20.91 -3.05 15.87
C THR A 97 -21.10 -1.83 14.97
N ASP A 98 -22.22 -1.10 15.10
CA ASP A 98 -22.58 0.03 14.24
C ASP A 98 -21.33 0.84 13.83
N PRO A 99 -20.94 0.81 12.54
CA PRO A 99 -19.59 1.19 12.12
C PRO A 99 -19.26 2.69 12.24
N ASP A 100 -20.08 3.48 12.92
CA ASP A 100 -19.92 4.94 13.05
C ASP A 100 -20.41 5.52 14.39
N GLN A 101 -20.69 4.72 15.42
CA GLN A 101 -21.26 5.25 16.68
C GLN A 101 -20.41 6.35 17.31
N ARG A 102 -19.09 6.13 17.45
CA ARG A 102 -18.17 7.13 18.04
C ARG A 102 -18.09 8.40 17.20
N TYR A 103 -18.13 8.24 15.89
CA TYR A 103 -18.11 9.35 14.95
C TYR A 103 -19.40 10.18 14.98
N ARG A 104 -20.56 9.50 15.00
CA ARG A 104 -21.87 10.15 15.12
C ARG A 104 -22.04 10.84 16.47
N ALA A 105 -21.57 10.24 17.56
CA ALA A 105 -21.58 10.87 18.88
C ALA A 105 -20.85 12.22 18.86
N LEU A 106 -19.65 12.27 18.27
CA LEU A 106 -18.89 13.53 18.13
C LEU A 106 -19.63 14.59 17.30
N LEU A 107 -20.31 14.17 16.22
CA LEU A 107 -21.08 15.11 15.40
C LEU A 107 -22.32 15.64 16.11
N VAL A 108 -23.00 14.80 16.88
CA VAL A 108 -24.18 15.22 17.68
C VAL A 108 -23.75 16.13 18.82
N GLU A 109 -22.68 15.80 19.52
CA GLU A 109 -22.16 16.57 20.66
C GLU A 109 -21.71 17.98 20.25
N HIS A 110 -20.95 18.10 19.16
CA HIS A 110 -20.38 19.39 18.76
C HIS A 110 -21.24 20.19 17.78
N PHE A 111 -22.10 19.53 17.00
CA PHE A 111 -22.83 20.16 15.88
C PHE A 111 -24.32 19.81 15.82
N GLY A 112 -24.82 18.90 16.66
CA GLY A 112 -26.22 18.48 16.65
C GLY A 112 -26.66 17.70 15.39
N VAL A 113 -25.72 17.29 14.53
CA VAL A 113 -26.02 16.61 13.27
C VAL A 113 -25.62 15.14 13.32
N MET A 114 -26.40 14.29 12.65
CA MET A 114 -26.13 12.84 12.55
C MET A 114 -25.14 12.50 11.42
N SER A 115 -24.86 13.44 10.53
CA SER A 115 -23.99 13.24 9.37
C SER A 115 -23.28 14.53 8.99
N SER A 116 -22.03 14.41 8.54
CA SER A 116 -21.25 15.55 8.03
C SER A 116 -21.81 16.16 6.77
N LYS A 117 -22.79 15.52 6.11
CA LYS A 117 -23.55 16.16 5.02
C LYS A 117 -24.38 17.34 5.50
N GLY A 118 -24.75 17.37 6.78
CA GLY A 118 -25.47 18.49 7.40
C GLY A 118 -24.59 19.69 7.71
N LEU A 119 -23.27 19.60 7.53
CA LEU A 119 -22.33 20.70 7.77
C LEU A 119 -22.19 21.55 6.49
N THR A 120 -23.11 22.49 6.31
CA THR A 120 -23.14 23.38 5.14
C THR A 120 -22.16 24.55 5.28
N THR A 121 -21.92 25.02 6.51
CA THR A 121 -21.07 26.19 6.77
C THR A 121 -19.59 25.82 6.81
N GLN A 122 -18.75 26.58 6.12
CA GLN A 122 -17.29 26.39 6.09
C GLN A 122 -16.66 26.42 7.49
N ALA A 123 -17.13 27.33 8.37
CA ALA A 123 -16.64 27.44 9.74
C ALA A 123 -16.84 26.15 10.55
N ASP A 124 -17.94 25.43 10.34
CA ASP A 124 -18.22 24.19 11.07
C ASP A 124 -17.43 23.01 10.51
N GLN A 125 -17.17 23.02 9.21
CA GLN A 125 -16.25 22.07 8.57
C GLN A 125 -14.83 22.22 9.13
N ASP A 126 -14.35 23.45 9.29
CA ASP A 126 -13.01 23.73 9.82
C ASP A 126 -12.92 23.39 11.31
N LYS A 127 -13.97 23.64 12.10
CA LYS A 127 -14.05 23.18 13.50
C LYS A 127 -13.95 21.66 13.61
N LEU A 128 -14.67 20.91 12.75
CA LEU A 128 -14.61 19.43 12.76
C LEU A 128 -13.20 18.94 12.45
N ILE A 129 -12.55 19.54 11.45
CA ILE A 129 -11.15 19.24 11.12
C ILE A 129 -10.22 19.58 12.29
N GLY A 130 -10.46 20.70 12.98
CA GLY A 130 -9.73 21.09 14.19
C GLY A 130 -9.82 20.05 15.30
N ILE A 131 -11.02 19.50 15.54
CA ILE A 131 -11.24 18.42 16.50
C ILE A 131 -10.45 17.17 16.09
N PHE A 132 -10.48 16.78 14.81
CA PHE A 132 -9.66 15.65 14.35
C PHE A 132 -8.16 15.89 14.55
N LYS A 133 -7.68 17.11 14.33
CA LYS A 133 -6.28 17.47 14.58
C LYS A 133 -5.92 17.37 16.06
N GLN A 134 -6.80 17.79 16.96
CA GLN A 134 -6.64 17.62 18.41
C GLN A 134 -6.62 16.14 18.83
N MET A 135 -7.42 15.30 18.17
CA MET A 135 -7.40 13.84 18.35
C MET A 135 -6.15 13.16 17.76
N GLY A 136 -5.21 13.93 17.18
CA GLY A 136 -3.95 13.44 16.65
C GLY A 136 -3.96 13.15 15.15
N TRP A 137 -5.02 13.48 14.42
CA TRP A 137 -5.02 13.37 12.97
C TRP A 137 -4.14 14.44 12.33
N ARG A 138 -3.21 14.03 11.46
CA ARG A 138 -2.41 14.95 10.65
C ARG A 138 -2.81 14.82 9.19
N GLU A 139 -2.95 15.96 8.53
CA GLU A 139 -3.23 15.98 7.10
C GLU A 139 -2.02 15.43 6.33
N PHE A 140 -2.29 14.53 5.40
CA PHE A 140 -1.29 14.08 4.44
C PHE A 140 -1.10 15.19 3.40
N THR A 141 -0.23 16.13 3.69
CA THR A 141 0.23 17.10 2.68
C THR A 141 1.36 16.46 1.88
N ARG A 142 1.27 16.55 0.55
CA ARG A 142 2.39 16.17 -0.31
C ARG A 142 3.55 17.12 -0.04
N ASP A 143 4.77 16.60 0.10
CA ASP A 143 5.97 17.45 0.18
C ASP A 143 5.95 18.40 -1.04
N PRO A 144 6.06 19.73 -0.86
CA PRO A 144 5.97 20.69 -1.97
C PRO A 144 7.11 20.50 -3.00
N ASP A 145 8.23 19.91 -2.55
CA ASP A 145 9.37 19.57 -3.39
C ASP A 145 9.26 18.17 -4.03
N ASP A 146 8.14 17.46 -3.86
CA ASP A 146 7.95 16.14 -4.45
C ASP A 146 7.78 16.25 -5.98
N PRO A 147 8.73 15.73 -6.77
CA PRO A 147 8.69 15.86 -8.22
C PRO A 147 7.50 15.09 -8.80
N THR A 148 6.96 15.64 -9.88
CA THR A 148 5.94 14.94 -10.68
C THR A 148 6.60 14.27 -11.86
N TRP A 149 6.43 12.95 -11.98
CA TRP A 149 7.05 12.15 -13.03
C TRP A 149 6.06 11.83 -14.13
N THR A 150 6.41 12.13 -15.37
CA THR A 150 5.57 11.90 -16.56
C THR A 150 6.35 11.12 -17.60
N GLY A 151 5.64 10.30 -18.40
CA GLY A 151 6.22 9.52 -19.50
C GLY A 151 7.29 8.52 -19.05
N ASP A 152 8.34 8.40 -19.84
CA ASP A 152 9.41 7.41 -19.68
C ASP A 152 10.18 7.55 -18.35
N LYS A 153 10.23 8.76 -17.80
CA LYS A 153 10.89 9.06 -16.51
C LYS A 153 10.12 8.48 -15.32
N SER A 154 8.85 8.08 -15.48
CA SER A 154 8.00 7.61 -14.38
C SER A 154 8.56 6.40 -13.64
N LYS A 155 9.14 5.43 -14.37
CA LYS A 155 9.70 4.22 -13.78
C LYS A 155 10.91 4.53 -12.88
N LEU A 156 11.82 5.36 -13.36
CA LEU A 156 13.00 5.80 -12.59
C LEU A 156 12.61 6.71 -11.45
N GLY A 157 11.70 7.64 -11.69
CA GLY A 157 11.17 8.53 -10.66
C GLY A 157 10.59 7.78 -9.47
N LYS A 158 9.75 6.77 -9.71
CA LYS A 158 9.22 5.89 -8.65
C LYS A 158 10.32 5.17 -7.88
N LYS A 159 11.37 4.71 -8.57
CA LYS A 159 12.52 4.06 -7.93
C LYS A 159 13.30 5.04 -7.04
N ILE A 160 13.52 6.27 -7.50
CA ILE A 160 14.14 7.33 -6.70
C ILE A 160 13.30 7.63 -5.47
N THR A 161 11.97 7.76 -5.61
CA THR A 161 11.06 7.96 -4.48
C THR A 161 11.15 6.80 -3.48
N ALA A 162 11.20 5.54 -3.94
CA ALA A 162 11.40 4.39 -3.06
C ALA A 162 12.74 4.45 -2.31
N LEU A 163 13.84 4.77 -3.00
CA LEU A 163 15.16 4.91 -2.39
C LEU A 163 15.22 6.07 -1.39
N LYS A 164 14.53 7.19 -1.66
CA LYS A 164 14.37 8.32 -0.72
C LYS A 164 13.83 7.83 0.63
N TYR A 165 12.72 7.07 0.58
CA TYR A 165 12.07 6.55 1.79
C TYR A 165 12.94 5.51 2.51
N ASP A 166 13.57 4.59 1.77
CA ASP A 166 14.48 3.60 2.34
C ASP A 166 15.67 4.25 3.07
N LEU A 167 16.22 5.32 2.50
CA LEU A 167 17.36 6.06 3.06
C LEU A 167 16.97 7.10 4.11
N LYS A 168 15.67 7.37 4.27
CA LYS A 168 15.12 8.45 5.11
C LYS A 168 15.75 9.82 4.80
N VAL A 169 15.95 10.12 3.51
CA VAL A 169 16.50 11.41 3.05
C VAL A 169 15.39 12.31 2.50
N ASN A 170 15.62 13.62 2.46
CA ASN A 170 14.68 14.59 1.91
C ASN A 170 14.91 14.83 0.40
N TRP A 171 13.97 15.49 -0.27
CA TRP A 171 14.11 15.83 -1.69
C TRP A 171 15.25 16.79 -1.97
N VAL A 172 15.53 17.72 -1.04
CA VAL A 172 16.67 18.64 -1.11
C VAL A 172 17.99 17.91 -1.30
N TYR A 173 18.21 16.80 -0.59
CA TYR A 173 19.41 15.98 -0.76
C TYR A 173 19.53 15.40 -2.18
N ILE A 174 18.43 14.90 -2.73
CA ILE A 174 18.40 14.32 -4.08
C ILE A 174 18.59 15.41 -5.14
N HIS A 175 18.01 16.60 -4.94
CA HIS A 175 18.24 17.78 -5.78
C HIS A 175 19.70 18.23 -5.75
N ALA A 176 20.36 18.20 -4.59
CA ALA A 176 21.79 18.50 -4.50
C ALA A 176 22.65 17.47 -5.27
N ILE A 177 22.29 16.19 -5.28
CA ILE A 177 22.95 15.18 -6.10
C ILE A 177 22.77 15.50 -7.59
N ALA A 178 21.54 15.79 -8.02
CA ALA A 178 21.26 16.15 -9.41
C ALA A 178 22.05 17.40 -9.85
N LYS A 179 22.16 18.40 -8.97
CA LYS A 179 22.95 19.61 -9.22
C LYS A 179 24.43 19.30 -9.38
N ARG A 180 24.99 18.40 -8.58
CA ARG A 180 26.41 18.02 -8.68
C ARG A 180 26.72 17.17 -9.91
N MET A 181 25.80 16.30 -10.33
CA MET A 181 26.03 15.35 -11.43
C MET A 181 25.68 15.91 -12.81
N ALA A 182 24.60 16.67 -12.90
CA ALA A 182 24.03 17.12 -14.18
C ALA A 182 23.90 18.65 -14.27
N ASN A 183 24.32 19.40 -13.24
CA ASN A 183 24.13 20.85 -13.13
C ASN A 183 22.66 21.28 -13.26
N VAL A 184 21.75 20.44 -12.77
CA VAL A 184 20.30 20.66 -12.81
C VAL A 184 19.78 20.91 -11.40
N ASP A 185 19.03 22.00 -11.21
CA ASP A 185 18.53 22.37 -9.88
C ASP A 185 17.46 21.42 -9.32
N ARG A 186 16.60 20.84 -10.18
CA ARG A 186 15.56 19.89 -9.76
C ARG A 186 15.63 18.58 -10.54
N VAL A 187 15.53 17.46 -9.83
CA VAL A 187 15.68 16.12 -10.41
C VAL A 187 14.66 15.83 -11.52
N GLN A 188 13.49 16.46 -11.49
CA GLN A 188 12.48 16.33 -12.55
C GLN A 188 12.94 16.81 -13.93
N PHE A 189 13.88 17.76 -13.98
CA PHE A 189 14.45 18.31 -15.22
C PHE A 189 15.62 17.47 -15.74
N ALA A 190 16.11 16.51 -14.98
CA ALA A 190 17.19 15.62 -15.40
C ALA A 190 16.76 14.75 -16.60
N THR A 191 17.71 14.47 -17.50
CA THR A 191 17.54 13.53 -18.62
C THR A 191 17.39 12.09 -18.11
N LEU A 192 16.95 11.17 -18.97
CA LEU A 192 16.76 9.77 -18.57
C LEU A 192 18.08 9.14 -18.09
N ASP A 193 19.17 9.40 -18.80
CA ASP A 193 20.51 8.86 -18.47
C ASP A 193 21.01 9.39 -17.12
N THR A 194 20.83 10.69 -16.88
CA THR A 194 21.23 11.29 -15.60
C THR A 194 20.37 10.79 -14.44
N LEU A 195 19.09 10.50 -14.66
CA LEU A 195 18.24 9.82 -13.66
C LEU A 195 18.75 8.42 -13.31
N HIS A 196 19.22 7.66 -14.31
CA HIS A 196 19.87 6.36 -14.06
C HIS A 196 21.12 6.51 -13.18
N SER A 197 21.96 7.52 -13.45
CA SER A 197 23.14 7.81 -12.63
C SER A 197 22.78 8.22 -11.21
N ILE A 198 21.72 9.03 -11.02
CA ILE A 198 21.23 9.42 -9.69
C ILE A 198 20.74 8.19 -8.91
N VAL A 199 20.01 7.27 -9.57
CA VAL A 199 19.59 6.01 -8.94
C VAL A 199 20.80 5.20 -8.47
N ALA A 200 21.83 5.07 -9.32
CA ALA A 200 23.05 4.36 -8.97
C ALA A 200 23.77 5.00 -7.75
N ALA A 201 23.85 6.33 -7.70
CA ALA A 201 24.43 7.06 -6.57
C ALA A 201 23.66 6.80 -5.26
N LEU A 202 22.32 6.80 -5.30
CA LEU A 202 21.48 6.51 -4.13
C LEU A 202 21.61 5.04 -3.68
N GLU A 203 21.71 4.09 -4.61
CA GLU A 203 21.93 2.69 -4.27
C GLU A 203 23.31 2.46 -3.63
N PHE A 204 24.34 3.15 -4.12
CA PHE A 204 25.66 3.14 -3.51
C PHE A 204 25.62 3.67 -2.08
N GLU A 205 24.96 4.80 -1.86
CA GLU A 205 24.78 5.38 -0.52
C GLU A 205 24.02 4.42 0.42
N LYS A 206 22.98 3.75 -0.08
CA LYS A 206 22.25 2.72 0.66
C LYS A 206 23.15 1.56 1.09
N ARG A 207 24.02 1.10 0.19
CA ARG A 207 24.98 0.03 0.48
C ARG A 207 26.00 0.49 1.52
N LYS A 208 26.54 1.71 1.37
CA LYS A 208 27.51 2.31 2.29
C LYS A 208 26.95 2.44 3.71
N ARG A 209 25.71 2.94 3.86
CA ARG A 209 25.05 3.03 5.18
C ARG A 209 24.79 1.66 5.78
N ARG A 210 24.43 0.68 4.95
CA ARG A 210 24.23 -0.69 5.43
C ARG A 210 25.51 -1.32 5.95
N SER A 211 26.63 -1.17 5.24
CA SER A 211 27.91 -1.72 5.69
C SER A 211 28.42 -1.04 6.96
N TRP A 212 28.14 0.27 7.13
CA TRP A 212 28.47 0.97 8.37
C TRP A 212 27.63 0.50 9.57
N ASN A 213 26.35 0.22 9.35
CA ASN A 213 25.42 -0.19 10.40
C ASN A 213 25.40 -1.71 10.69
N ALA A 214 26.24 -2.50 10.01
CA ALA A 214 26.33 -3.93 10.27
C ALA A 214 27.18 -4.18 11.54
N PRO A 215 26.68 -4.92 12.54
CA PRO A 215 27.54 -5.37 13.64
C PRO A 215 28.62 -6.29 13.06
N ALA A 216 29.87 -6.06 13.46
CA ALA A 216 31.06 -6.81 13.04
C ALA A 216 30.95 -8.31 13.35
#